data_AF-A0A351FTU0-F1
#
_entry.id   AF-A0A351FTU0-F1
#
_cell.length_a   1.000
_cell.length_b   1.000
_cell.length_c   1.000
_cell.angle_alpha   90.00
_cell.angle_beta   90.00
_cell.angle_gamma   90.00
#
_symmetry.space_group_name_H-M   'P 1'
#
loop_
_entity.id
_entity.type
_entity.pdbx_description
1 polymer ?
#
loop_
_entity_poly.entity_id
_entity_poly.type
_entity_poly.pdbx_seq_one_letter_code
_entity_poly.pdbx_strand_id
1 'polypeptide(L)'
;MYASQIQGQRLHFAVSGKLWNRSLVMVDEETQTLWSHLLGRAMEGKLSGTRLKTLPAALTDWESWRKEYPETTVLMMSRTGKEFTRDFYANPARFVLGLHHKGRAKAWPFDQLSKQPLVNDTVAETPVVVSFDTQTGAGYLYERRLDGQTL
;
A
#
# COMPACT_ATOMS: atom_id res chain seq x y z
N MET A 1 -3.05 1.59 0.01
CA MET A 1 -4.16 2.55 -0.02
C MET A 1 -5.47 1.78 -0.15
N TYR A 2 -6.61 2.31 0.31
CA TYR A 2 -7.89 1.60 0.29
C TYR A 2 -8.97 2.40 -0.43
N ALA A 3 -9.89 1.73 -1.13
CA ALA A 3 -11.09 2.35 -1.64
C ALA A 3 -12.04 2.65 -0.47
N SER A 4 -12.61 3.85 -0.43
CA SER A 4 -13.57 4.26 0.59
C SER A 4 -15.02 3.94 0.21
N GLN A 5 -15.24 2.88 -0.56
CA GLN A 5 -16.58 2.45 -0.98
C GLN A 5 -16.81 0.98 -0.61
N ILE A 6 -17.93 0.70 0.05
CA ILE A 6 -18.38 -0.65 0.41
C ILE A 6 -19.84 -0.79 0.01
N GLN A 7 -20.17 -1.87 -0.72
CA GLN A 7 -21.54 -2.18 -1.14
C GLN A 7 -22.28 -1.00 -1.80
N GLY A 8 -21.55 -0.20 -2.60
CA GLY A 8 -22.10 0.98 -3.27
C GLY A 8 -22.12 2.26 -2.41
N GLN A 9 -21.97 2.17 -1.09
CA GLN A 9 -21.93 3.32 -0.19
C GLN A 9 -20.51 3.88 -0.06
N ARG A 10 -20.37 5.19 -0.23
CA ARG A 10 -19.12 5.93 0.07
C ARG A 10 -19.03 6.17 1.58
N LEU A 11 -17.85 5.99 2.13
CA LEU A 11 -17.53 6.21 3.54
C LEU A 11 -16.54 7.38 3.69
N HIS A 12 -16.72 8.18 4.74
CA HIS A 12 -15.78 9.23 5.16
C HIS A 12 -15.08 8.81 6.45
N PHE A 13 -13.76 8.73 6.41
CA PHE A 13 -12.97 8.26 7.56
C PHE A 13 -12.40 9.43 8.36
N ALA A 14 -12.54 9.34 9.68
CA ALA A 14 -11.96 10.25 10.64
C ALA A 14 -11.06 9.51 11.65
N VAL A 15 -10.33 10.28 12.44
CA VAL A 15 -9.54 9.77 13.57
C VAL A 15 -10.49 9.45 14.73
N SER A 16 -10.51 8.20 15.19
CA SER A 16 -11.41 7.79 16.29
C SER A 16 -10.93 8.21 17.69
N GLY A 17 -9.67 8.66 17.82
CA GLY A 17 -9.00 8.86 19.10
C GLY A 17 -8.58 7.56 19.81
N LYS A 18 -8.85 6.39 19.22
CA LYS A 18 -8.48 5.08 19.77
C LYS A 18 -7.22 4.52 19.12
N LEU A 19 -6.54 3.66 19.87
CA LEU A 19 -5.42 2.86 19.40
C LEU A 19 -5.71 1.38 19.59
N TRP A 20 -5.24 0.57 18.66
CA TRP A 20 -5.20 -0.88 18.75
C TRP A 20 -3.79 -1.33 18.40
N ASN A 21 -3.10 -2.07 19.26
CA ASN A 21 -1.68 -2.44 19.06
C ASN A 21 -0.78 -1.24 18.69
N ARG A 22 -0.93 -0.12 19.43
CA ARG A 22 -0.20 1.15 19.19
C ARG A 22 -0.41 1.74 17.79
N SER A 23 -1.47 1.31 17.10
CA SER A 23 -1.80 1.70 15.74
C SER A 23 -3.14 2.45 15.73
N LEU A 24 -3.23 3.52 14.94
CA LEU A 24 -4.46 4.30 14.77
C LEU A 24 -5.67 3.41 14.46
N VAL A 25 -6.81 3.71 15.08
CA VAL A 25 -8.11 3.19 14.66
C VAL A 25 -8.86 4.31 13.95
N MET A 26 -9.31 4.05 12.73
CA MET A 26 -10.17 4.97 11.98
C MET A 26 -11.63 4.73 12.38
N VAL A 27 -12.47 5.74 12.23
CA VAL A 27 -13.93 5.60 12.31
C VAL A 27 -14.54 6.11 11.01
N ASP A 28 -15.56 5.46 10.46
CA ASP A 28 -16.36 6.05 9.39
C ASP A 28 -17.55 6.84 9.95
N GLU A 29 -17.87 7.99 9.34
CA GLU A 29 -18.92 8.88 9.83
C GLU A 29 -20.33 8.30 9.62
N GLU A 30 -20.53 7.53 8.56
CA GLU A 30 -21.85 7.03 8.15
C GLU A 30 -22.40 5.92 9.03
N THR A 31 -21.54 5.00 9.47
CA THR A 31 -21.94 3.81 10.22
C THR A 31 -21.33 3.75 11.60
N GLN A 32 -20.41 4.67 11.91
CA GLN A 32 -19.64 4.69 13.16
C GLN A 32 -18.87 3.38 13.38
N THR A 33 -18.53 2.66 12.30
CA THR A 33 -17.72 1.43 12.39
C THR A 33 -16.27 1.82 12.64
N LEU A 34 -15.59 1.08 13.50
CA LEU A 34 -14.17 1.20 13.80
C LEU A 34 -13.34 0.31 12.89
N TRP A 35 -12.30 0.88 12.30
CA TRP A 35 -11.46 0.23 11.29
C TRP A 35 -9.99 0.24 11.68
N SER A 36 -9.31 -0.89 11.45
CA SER A 36 -7.85 -0.93 11.50
C SER A 36 -7.27 -0.19 10.29
N HIS A 37 -6.54 0.91 10.52
CA HIS A 37 -5.88 1.65 9.43
C HIS A 37 -4.83 0.78 8.70
N LEU A 38 -4.16 -0.12 9.42
CA LEU A 38 -3.17 -1.02 8.85
C LEU A 38 -3.80 -2.11 8.00
N LEU A 39 -4.86 -2.74 8.50
CA LEU A 39 -5.43 -3.96 7.89
C LEU A 39 -6.59 -3.69 6.94
N GLY A 40 -7.13 -2.46 6.93
CA GLY A 40 -8.34 -2.10 6.20
C GLY A 40 -9.58 -2.90 6.65
N ARG A 41 -9.54 -3.49 7.85
CA ARG A 41 -10.61 -4.36 8.38
C ARG A 41 -11.51 -3.59 9.32
N ALA A 42 -12.82 -3.75 9.16
CA ALA A 42 -13.80 -3.34 10.16
C ALA A 42 -13.71 -4.26 11.38
N MET A 43 -13.39 -3.66 12.52
CA MET A 43 -13.19 -4.37 13.78
C MET A 43 -14.48 -4.40 14.60
N GLU A 44 -15.20 -3.29 14.67
CA GLU A 44 -16.39 -3.13 15.52
C GLU A 44 -17.39 -2.18 14.86
N GLY A 45 -18.69 -2.47 14.97
CA GLY A 45 -19.77 -1.67 14.36
C GLY A 45 -20.53 -2.41 13.26
N LYS A 46 -21.40 -1.68 12.56
CA LYS A 46 -22.35 -2.25 11.57
C LYS A 46 -21.67 -3.02 10.45
N LEU A 47 -20.46 -2.61 10.07
CA LEU A 47 -19.69 -3.23 8.99
C LEU A 47 -18.64 -4.23 9.50
N SER A 48 -18.69 -4.65 10.77
CA SER A 48 -17.70 -5.57 11.36
C SER A 48 -17.53 -6.85 10.53
N GLY A 49 -16.27 -7.30 10.40
CA GLY A 49 -15.90 -8.46 9.59
C GLY A 49 -15.61 -8.14 8.12
N THR A 50 -16.07 -6.99 7.61
CA THR A 50 -15.75 -6.55 6.24
C THR A 50 -14.30 -6.03 6.13
N ARG A 51 -13.83 -5.92 4.88
CA ARG A 51 -12.52 -5.35 4.54
C ARG A 51 -12.65 -4.38 3.37
N LEU A 52 -11.91 -3.28 3.44
CA LEU A 52 -11.79 -2.32 2.35
C LEU A 52 -11.00 -2.93 1.19
N LYS A 53 -11.40 -2.58 -0.04
CA LYS A 53 -10.66 -2.97 -1.25
C LYS A 53 -9.32 -2.24 -1.27
N THR A 54 -8.22 -2.97 -1.41
CA THR A 54 -6.89 -2.38 -1.62
C THR A 54 -6.80 -1.75 -3.00
N LEU A 55 -6.31 -0.52 -3.06
CA LEU A 55 -5.96 0.17 -4.29
C LEU A 55 -4.44 0.09 -4.52
N PRO A 56 -4.00 -0.08 -5.78
CA PRO A 56 -2.60 0.08 -6.14
C PRO A 56 -2.10 1.45 -5.68
N ALA A 57 -0.93 1.47 -5.05
CA ALA A 57 -0.24 2.69 -4.66
C ALA A 57 1.26 2.41 -4.73
N ALA A 58 2.02 3.42 -5.18
CA ALA A 58 3.47 3.36 -5.22
C ALA A 58 4.06 4.09 -4.01
N LEU A 59 5.15 3.55 -3.48
CA LEU A 59 6.04 4.26 -2.58
C LEU A 59 7.29 4.62 -3.38
N THR A 60 7.50 5.91 -3.63
CA THR A 60 8.60 6.44 -4.46
C THR A 60 8.98 7.83 -3.98
N ASP A 61 10.10 8.38 -4.47
CA ASP A 61 10.44 9.79 -4.30
C ASP A 61 9.68 10.70 -5.28
N TRP A 62 9.74 12.01 -5.00
CA TRP A 62 9.04 13.05 -5.79
C TRP A 62 9.62 13.26 -7.19
N GLU A 63 10.94 13.16 -7.36
CA GLU A 63 11.59 13.39 -8.65
C GLU A 63 11.13 12.33 -9.65
N SER A 64 11.13 11.07 -9.23
CA SER A 64 10.67 9.93 -10.02
C SER A 64 9.18 10.01 -10.33
N TRP A 65 8.34 10.32 -9.32
CA TRP A 65 6.90 10.45 -9.51
C TRP A 65 6.54 11.55 -10.52
N ARG A 66 7.14 12.74 -10.40
CA ARG A 66 6.86 13.87 -11.29
C ARG A 66 7.35 13.62 -12.72
N LYS A 67 8.45 12.87 -12.89
CA LYS A 67 8.94 12.49 -14.22
C LYS A 67 7.94 11.60 -14.96
N GLU A 68 7.31 10.66 -14.25
CA GLU A 68 6.33 9.73 -14.83
C GLU A 68 4.93 10.36 -14.98
N TYR A 69 4.52 11.20 -14.02
CA TYR A 69 3.20 11.84 -13.97
C TYR A 69 3.34 13.37 -13.88
N PRO A 70 3.71 14.06 -14.97
CA PRO A 70 3.97 15.49 -14.95
C PRO A 70 2.76 16.35 -14.58
N GLU A 71 1.55 15.88 -14.93
CA GLU A 71 0.27 16.56 -14.63
C GLU A 71 -0.32 16.19 -13.26
N THR A 72 0.43 15.47 -12.41
CA THR A 72 -0.04 15.08 -11.07
C THR A 72 -0.34 16.30 -10.20
N THR A 73 -1.31 16.16 -9.31
CA THR A 73 -1.47 17.09 -8.18
C THR A 73 -0.69 16.59 -6.97
N VAL A 74 -0.32 17.52 -6.07
CA VAL A 74 0.33 17.20 -4.79
C VAL A 74 -0.48 17.79 -3.66
N LEU A 75 -0.78 16.99 -2.64
CA LEU A 75 -1.40 17.49 -1.43
C LEU A 75 -0.34 18.25 -0.63
N MET A 76 -0.52 19.56 -0.48
CA MET A 76 0.32 20.39 0.38
C MET A 76 -0.35 20.58 1.75
N MET A 77 0.31 20.09 2.79
CA MET A 77 -0.03 20.36 4.19
C MET A 77 1.15 21.04 4.86
N SER A 78 0.86 21.99 5.75
CA SER A 78 1.90 22.63 6.56
C SER A 78 2.71 21.57 7.31
N ARG A 79 4.03 21.55 7.08
CA ARG A 79 4.93 20.57 7.73
C ARG A 79 5.00 20.88 9.22
N THR A 80 4.42 20.02 10.05
CA THR A 80 4.38 20.18 11.51
C THR A 80 5.57 19.52 12.23
N GLY A 81 6.43 18.78 11.53
CA GLY A 81 7.60 18.11 12.11
C GLY A 81 8.80 17.99 11.17
N LYS A 82 9.99 17.79 11.75
CA LYS A 82 11.28 17.61 11.02
C LYS A 82 11.62 16.13 10.76
N GLU A 83 10.72 15.20 11.07
CA GLU A 83 11.07 13.81 11.38
C GLU A 83 11.33 12.88 10.19
N PHE A 84 11.08 13.30 8.94
CA PHE A 84 11.45 12.45 7.81
C PHE A 84 12.94 12.59 7.50
N THR A 85 13.77 11.77 8.15
CA THR A 85 15.20 11.62 7.81
C THR A 85 15.36 10.47 6.82
N ARG A 86 16.30 10.62 5.88
CA ARG A 86 16.66 9.55 4.92
C ARG A 86 17.15 8.28 5.62
N ASP A 87 17.61 8.40 6.87
CA ASP A 87 18.11 7.28 7.69
C ASP A 87 17.07 6.18 7.90
N PHE A 88 15.78 6.47 7.77
CA PHE A 88 14.73 5.46 7.84
C PHE A 88 14.95 4.31 6.84
N TYR A 89 15.44 4.61 5.62
CA TYR A 89 15.77 3.61 4.60
C TYR A 89 17.22 3.13 4.62
N ALA A 90 18.04 3.55 5.59
CA ALA A 90 19.47 3.21 5.62
C ALA A 90 19.76 1.71 5.83
N ASN A 91 18.77 0.94 6.28
CA ASN A 91 18.87 -0.52 6.39
C ASN A 91 17.81 -1.24 5.52
N PRO A 92 18.08 -1.46 4.23
CA PRO A 92 17.12 -2.09 3.30
C PRO A 92 16.71 -3.51 3.73
N ALA A 93 17.53 -4.23 4.50
CA ALA A 93 17.21 -5.58 4.97
C ALA A 93 15.99 -5.63 5.92
N ARG A 94 15.52 -4.48 6.42
CA ARG A 94 14.31 -4.39 7.26
C ARG A 94 13.02 -4.26 6.46
N PHE A 95 13.10 -4.02 5.15
CA PHE A 95 11.96 -3.70 4.32
C PHE A 95 11.62 -4.83 3.35
N VAL A 96 10.32 -5.03 3.11
CA VAL A 96 9.80 -5.97 2.13
C VAL A 96 8.73 -5.30 1.28
N LEU A 97 8.68 -5.62 -0.01
CA LEU A 97 7.54 -5.32 -0.85
C LEU A 97 6.53 -6.47 -0.68
N GLY A 98 5.38 -6.21 -0.05
CA GLY A 98 4.38 -7.23 0.21
C GLY A 98 3.20 -7.18 -0.77
N LEU A 99 2.74 -8.35 -1.21
CA LEU A 99 1.48 -8.53 -1.94
C LEU A 99 0.56 -9.47 -1.17
N HIS A 100 -0.68 -9.04 -0.96
CA HIS A 100 -1.78 -9.93 -0.55
C HIS A 100 -2.80 -10.02 -1.69
N HIS A 101 -2.92 -11.21 -2.30
CA HIS A 101 -3.74 -11.46 -3.47
C HIS A 101 -4.46 -12.81 -3.36
N LYS A 102 -5.79 -12.82 -3.61
CA LYS A 102 -6.66 -14.01 -3.55
C LYS A 102 -6.45 -14.87 -2.28
N GLY A 103 -6.31 -14.23 -1.12
CA GLY A 103 -6.15 -14.90 0.18
C GLY A 103 -4.75 -15.49 0.44
N ARG A 104 -3.77 -15.26 -0.46
CA ARG A 104 -2.36 -15.58 -0.24
C ARG A 104 -1.56 -14.30 -0.05
N ALA A 105 -0.51 -14.36 0.77
CA ALA A 105 0.46 -13.29 0.93
C ALA A 105 1.86 -13.77 0.50
N LYS A 106 2.60 -12.90 -0.18
CA LYS A 106 4.03 -13.09 -0.47
C LYS A 106 4.74 -11.75 -0.33
N ALA A 107 6.01 -11.77 0.03
CA ALA A 107 6.81 -10.56 0.13
C ALA A 107 8.21 -10.77 -0.44
N TRP A 108 8.79 -9.72 -1.04
CA TRP A 108 10.14 -9.69 -1.59
C TRP A 108 11.01 -8.73 -0.79
N PRO A 109 12.08 -9.20 -0.13
CA PRO A 109 12.96 -8.35 0.65
C PRO A 109 13.69 -7.32 -0.20
N PHE A 110 13.78 -6.08 0.28
CA PHE A 110 14.44 -4.99 -0.45
C PHE A 110 15.94 -5.27 -0.66
N ASP A 111 16.62 -5.98 0.25
CA ASP A 111 18.03 -6.36 0.06
C ASP A 111 18.23 -7.37 -1.08
N GLN A 112 17.23 -8.22 -1.35
CA GLN A 112 17.23 -9.13 -2.49
C GLN A 112 16.85 -8.40 -3.77
N LEU A 113 15.82 -7.55 -3.73
CA LEU A 113 15.41 -6.72 -4.87
C LEU A 113 16.52 -5.74 -5.30
N SER A 114 17.33 -5.23 -4.38
CA SER A 114 18.50 -4.42 -4.73
C SER A 114 19.58 -5.18 -5.50
N LYS A 115 19.63 -6.52 -5.36
CA LYS A 115 20.58 -7.39 -6.10
C LYS A 115 19.96 -7.92 -7.39
N GLN A 116 18.66 -8.17 -7.38
CA GLN A 116 17.88 -8.68 -8.50
C GLN A 116 16.63 -7.79 -8.67
N PRO A 117 16.76 -6.64 -9.34
CA PRO A 117 15.71 -5.63 -9.41
C PRO A 117 14.52 -6.02 -10.28
N LEU A 118 14.59 -7.13 -11.01
CA LEU A 118 13.50 -7.66 -11.82
C LEU A 118 13.29 -9.13 -11.49
N VAL A 119 12.13 -9.48 -10.93
CA VAL A 119 11.80 -10.84 -10.49
C VAL A 119 10.49 -11.29 -11.12
N ASN A 120 10.54 -12.37 -11.90
CA ASN A 120 9.35 -13.07 -12.36
C ASN A 120 8.93 -14.10 -11.29
N ASP A 121 7.67 -14.06 -10.88
CA ASP A 121 7.16 -14.89 -9.80
C ASP A 121 5.69 -15.28 -10.02
N THR A 122 5.09 -16.01 -9.09
CA THR A 122 3.66 -16.37 -9.08
C THR A 122 3.11 -16.30 -7.66
N VAL A 123 1.96 -15.64 -7.50
CA VAL A 123 1.24 -15.53 -6.24
C VAL A 123 -0.23 -15.89 -6.47
N ALA A 124 -0.71 -16.94 -5.78
CA ALA A 124 -2.08 -17.46 -5.95
C ALA A 124 -2.45 -17.69 -7.44
N GLU A 125 -1.58 -18.39 -8.17
CA GLU A 125 -1.74 -18.74 -9.60
C GLU A 125 -1.74 -17.54 -10.56
N THR A 126 -1.59 -16.33 -10.03
CA THR A 126 -1.39 -15.11 -10.80
C THR A 126 0.11 -14.94 -11.06
N PRO A 127 0.59 -15.03 -12.32
CA PRO A 127 1.96 -14.71 -12.64
C PRO A 127 2.17 -13.21 -12.42
N VAL A 128 3.26 -12.85 -11.75
CA VAL A 128 3.60 -11.46 -11.43
C VAL A 128 5.02 -11.15 -11.86
N VAL A 129 5.27 -9.89 -12.16
CA VAL A 129 6.62 -9.33 -12.28
C VAL A 129 6.79 -8.24 -11.24
N VAL A 130 7.89 -8.33 -10.49
CA VAL A 130 8.31 -7.33 -9.52
C VAL A 130 9.46 -6.55 -10.13
N SER A 131 9.32 -5.23 -10.18
CA SER A 131 10.37 -4.31 -10.61
C SER A 131 10.75 -3.41 -9.44
N PHE A 132 12.05 -3.21 -9.21
CA PHE A 132 12.56 -2.41 -8.12
C PHE A 132 13.63 -1.44 -8.62
N ASP A 133 13.41 -0.15 -8.38
CA ASP A 133 14.40 0.88 -8.68
C ASP A 133 15.35 1.04 -7.50
N THR A 134 16.60 0.66 -7.71
CA THR A 134 17.67 0.69 -6.69
C THR A 134 18.09 2.10 -6.28
N GLN A 135 17.82 3.12 -7.11
CA GLN A 135 18.20 4.50 -6.80
C GLN A 135 17.20 5.15 -5.85
N THR A 136 15.93 4.81 -6.03
CA THR A 136 14.79 5.49 -5.39
C THR A 136 14.16 4.64 -4.29
N GLY A 137 14.40 3.32 -4.32
CA GLY A 137 13.74 2.34 -3.45
C GLY A 137 12.30 2.05 -3.88
N ALA A 138 11.88 2.50 -5.06
CA ALA A 138 10.53 2.31 -5.54
C ALA A 138 10.31 0.86 -6.00
N GLY A 139 9.30 0.21 -5.42
CA GLY A 139 8.87 -1.14 -5.79
C GLY A 139 7.55 -1.13 -6.54
N TYR A 140 7.54 -1.77 -7.70
CA TYR A 140 6.37 -1.94 -8.56
C TYR A 140 6.06 -3.42 -8.74
N LEU A 141 4.77 -3.75 -8.79
CA LEU A 141 4.28 -5.10 -9.01
C LEU A 141 3.21 -5.08 -10.07
N TYR A 142 3.38 -5.89 -11.11
CA TYR A 142 2.45 -6.02 -12.21
C TYR A 142 1.98 -7.47 -12.33
N GLU A 143 0.73 -7.67 -12.73
CA GLU A 143 0.29 -8.97 -13.23
C GLU A 143 0.93 -9.21 -14.60
N ARG A 144 1.61 -10.34 -14.76
CA ARG A 144 2.35 -10.70 -15.98
C ARG A 144 1.43 -11.47 -16.92
N ARG A 145 0.33 -10.81 -17.33
CA ARG A 145 -0.61 -11.33 -18.33
C ARG A 145 -0.90 -10.27 -19.39
N LEU A 146 -0.90 -10.69 -20.65
CA LEU A 146 -1.40 -9.91 -21.79
C LEU A 146 -2.35 -10.82 -22.58
N ASP A 147 -3.59 -10.38 -22.81
CA ASP A 147 -4.61 -11.10 -23.58
C ASP A 147 -4.83 -12.57 -23.16
N GLY A 148 -4.74 -12.85 -21.85
CA GLY A 148 -4.93 -14.19 -21.29
C GLY A 148 -3.70 -15.11 -21.37
N GLN A 149 -2.62 -14.66 -22.00
CA GLN A 149 -1.33 -15.37 -22.04
C GLN A 149 -0.39 -14.83 -20.96
N THR A 150 0.45 -15.72 -20.42
CA THR A 150 1.48 -15.38 -19.44
C THR A 150 2.76 -14.98 -20.19
N LEU A 151 3.28 -13.76 -19.95
CA LEU A 151 4.40 -13.15 -20.68
C LEU A 151 5.77 -13.51 -20.12
#